data_AF-A0A2P5AUX9-F1
#
_entry.id   AF-A0A2P5AUX9-F1
#
_cell.length_a   1.000
_cell.length_b   1.000
_cell.length_c   1.000
_cell.angle_alpha   90.00
_cell.angle_beta   90.00
_cell.angle_gamma   90.00
#
_symmetry.space_group_name_H-M   'P 1'
#
loop_
_entity.id
_entity.type
_entity.pdbx_description
1 polymer ?
#
loop_
_entity_poly.entity_id
_entity_poly.type
_entity_poly.pdbx_seq_one_letter_code
_entity_poly.pdbx_strand_id
1 'polypeptide(L)'
;MKFKRFLSIPILAVFMLLGFVYYITVFIFIEDWIGLQSYFGSLNAMIFTFLAALSIFSFSVCVLTDPGQVPASYVPDVEENGISDEEIKRNSVQSKLCDKCSTHKPPRAHHCRVCRRCVLRMDHHCVWVNNCVGYWNYKAFFMLVLYATIGSIHSTVIIITCAFRKDWDFSGHTPVKVTSGFMMAALSLTLGTLLGWHIYLIIHNMTTIEYYEGIRAAWMARKSGQNYRHPFNLGACKNITLVLGPNMLKWLCPTAVSHLKDGLTFPVLRDN
;
A
#
# COMPACT_ATOMS: atom_id res chain seq x y z
N MET A 1 21.17 -6.02 -9.37
CA MET A 1 19.72 -6.23 -9.62
C MET A 1 18.83 -5.09 -9.10
N LYS A 2 19.08 -4.50 -7.93
CA LYS A 2 18.29 -3.36 -7.39
C LYS A 2 18.28 -2.12 -8.30
N PHE A 3 19.43 -1.74 -8.86
CA PHE A 3 19.54 -0.57 -9.75
C PHE A 3 18.75 -0.70 -11.08
N LYS A 4 18.75 -1.90 -11.69
CA LYS A 4 17.95 -2.16 -12.90
C LYS A 4 16.44 -2.09 -12.66
N ARG A 5 15.97 -2.37 -11.43
CA ARG A 5 14.55 -2.18 -11.08
C ARG A 5 14.18 -0.72 -11.00
N PHE A 6 15.08 0.13 -10.48
CA PHE A 6 14.85 1.56 -10.29
C PHE A 6 14.73 2.35 -11.60
N LEU A 7 15.38 1.90 -12.67
CA LEU A 7 15.32 2.52 -13.99
C LEU A 7 14.18 1.96 -14.88
N SER A 8 13.16 1.34 -14.30
CA SER A 8 12.04 0.81 -15.08
C SER A 8 11.11 1.94 -15.54
N ILE A 9 10.45 1.72 -16.68
CA ILE A 9 9.48 2.67 -17.25
C ILE A 9 8.40 3.07 -16.22
N PRO A 10 7.78 2.14 -15.44
CA PRO A 10 6.80 2.53 -14.44
C PRO A 10 7.34 3.45 -13.36
N ILE A 11 8.57 3.20 -12.87
CA ILE A 11 9.17 4.02 -11.82
C ILE A 11 9.52 5.41 -12.34
N LEU A 12 10.09 5.49 -13.55
CA LEU A 12 10.35 6.77 -14.21
C LEU A 12 9.03 7.54 -14.44
N ALA A 13 7.95 6.87 -14.84
CA ALA A 13 6.65 7.50 -15.00
C ALA A 13 6.10 8.06 -13.68
N VAL A 14 6.29 7.36 -12.55
CA VAL A 14 5.89 7.88 -11.23
C VAL A 14 6.71 9.11 -10.85
N PHE A 15 8.03 9.12 -11.06
CA PHE A 15 8.85 10.32 -10.80
C PHE A 15 8.47 11.50 -11.70
N MET A 16 8.19 11.24 -12.97
CA MET A 16 7.71 12.28 -13.90
C MET A 16 6.35 12.82 -13.47
N LEU A 17 5.42 11.96 -13.04
CA LEU A 17 4.12 12.38 -12.50
C LEU A 17 4.30 13.22 -11.23
N LEU A 18 5.12 12.79 -10.28
CA LEU A 18 5.40 13.54 -9.05
C LEU A 18 6.03 14.91 -9.36
N GLY A 19 7.00 14.96 -10.29
CA GLY A 19 7.62 16.21 -10.74
C GLY A 19 6.64 17.13 -11.44
N PHE A 20 5.77 16.59 -12.30
CA PHE A 20 4.72 17.35 -12.98
C PHE A 20 3.73 17.93 -11.96
N VAL A 21 3.20 17.10 -11.05
CA VAL A 21 2.28 17.54 -10.00
C VAL A 21 2.95 18.60 -9.12
N TYR A 22 4.22 18.41 -8.74
CA TYR A 22 4.96 19.41 -7.98
C TYR A 22 5.09 20.74 -8.71
N TYR A 23 5.45 20.69 -9.98
CA TYR A 23 5.62 21.88 -10.79
C TYR A 23 4.30 22.68 -10.92
N ILE A 24 3.20 22.01 -11.27
CA ILE A 24 1.91 22.68 -11.42
C ILE A 24 1.42 23.25 -10.09
N THR A 25 1.53 22.51 -8.98
CA THR A 25 1.01 22.99 -7.69
C THR A 25 1.80 24.20 -7.18
N VAL A 26 3.14 24.14 -7.22
CA VAL A 26 3.99 25.18 -6.62
C VAL A 26 4.16 26.39 -7.55
N PHE A 27 4.57 26.17 -8.79
CA PHE A 27 4.99 27.25 -9.69
C PHE A 27 3.87 27.79 -10.58
N ILE A 28 2.73 27.11 -10.65
CA ILE A 28 1.55 27.63 -11.35
C ILE A 28 0.50 28.03 -10.32
N PHE A 29 -0.09 27.08 -9.59
CA PHE A 29 -1.27 27.39 -8.81
C PHE A 29 -1.00 28.19 -7.51
N ILE A 30 0.04 27.85 -6.74
CA ILE A 30 0.39 28.63 -5.53
C ILE A 30 0.90 30.03 -5.91
N GLU A 31 1.78 30.12 -6.92
CA GLU A 31 2.28 31.39 -7.44
C GLU A 31 1.14 32.28 -7.95
N ASP A 32 0.26 31.76 -8.81
CA ASP A 32 -0.87 32.52 -9.36
C ASP A 32 -1.90 32.92 -8.29
N TRP A 33 -2.07 32.11 -7.23
CA TRP A 33 -3.10 32.36 -6.22
C TRP A 33 -2.69 33.32 -5.13
N ILE A 34 -1.57 33.01 -4.47
CA ILE A 34 -1.11 33.69 -3.26
C ILE A 34 0.22 34.41 -3.51
N GLY A 35 1.00 33.96 -4.50
CA GLY A 35 2.37 34.41 -4.75
C GLY A 35 3.35 33.78 -3.76
N LEU A 36 4.44 33.19 -4.27
CA LEU A 36 5.46 32.52 -3.46
C LEU A 36 6.22 33.47 -2.54
N GLN A 37 6.27 34.76 -2.87
CA GLN A 37 6.88 35.80 -2.03
C GLN A 37 6.01 36.17 -0.82
N SER A 38 4.74 35.76 -0.79
CA SER A 38 3.87 35.98 0.37
C SER A 38 4.16 34.95 1.48
N TYR A 39 3.84 35.32 2.72
CA TYR A 39 3.93 34.41 3.87
C TYR A 39 3.07 33.14 3.66
N PHE A 40 1.83 33.30 3.19
CA PHE A 40 0.92 32.16 2.99
C PHE A 40 1.30 31.30 1.79
N GLY A 41 1.81 31.89 0.71
CA GLY A 41 2.27 31.15 -0.47
C GLY A 41 3.51 30.33 -0.19
N SER A 42 4.53 30.94 0.43
CA SER A 42 5.74 30.23 0.87
C SER A 42 5.43 29.12 1.88
N LEU A 43 4.53 29.34 2.83
CA LEU A 43 4.10 28.30 3.78
C LEU A 43 3.44 27.11 3.07
N ASN A 44 2.52 27.35 2.14
CA ASN A 44 1.88 26.28 1.35
C ASN A 44 2.91 25.52 0.51
N ALA A 45 3.85 26.22 -0.12
CA ALA A 45 4.92 25.60 -0.89
C ALA A 45 5.83 24.73 0.00
N MET A 46 6.18 25.19 1.21
CA MET A 46 6.96 24.39 2.17
C MET A 46 6.22 23.13 2.62
N ILE A 47 4.93 23.25 2.96
CA ILE A 47 4.09 22.10 3.35
C ILE A 47 4.03 21.09 2.21
N PHE A 48 3.76 21.56 0.98
CA PHE A 48 3.65 20.69 -0.18
C PHE A 48 4.98 20.02 -0.53
N THR A 49 6.09 20.76 -0.43
CA THR A 49 7.45 20.23 -0.63
C THR A 49 7.79 19.15 0.40
N PHE A 50 7.40 19.35 1.66
CA PHE A 50 7.58 18.35 2.71
C PHE A 50 6.78 17.08 2.42
N LEU A 51 5.51 17.21 2.02
CA LEU A 51 4.67 16.05 1.62
C LEU A 51 5.23 15.32 0.39
N ALA A 52 5.74 16.05 -0.59
CA ALA A 52 6.40 15.47 -1.77
C ALA A 52 7.67 14.71 -1.38
N ALA A 53 8.50 15.25 -0.49
CA ALA A 53 9.69 14.58 0.03
C ALA A 53 9.34 13.30 0.80
N LEU A 54 8.31 13.32 1.65
CA LEU A 54 7.82 12.12 2.36
C LEU A 54 7.28 11.05 1.40
N SER A 55 6.59 11.47 0.34
CA SER A 55 6.09 10.57 -0.71
C SER A 55 7.24 9.92 -1.47
N ILE A 56 8.24 10.71 -1.92
CA ILE A 56 9.44 10.22 -2.60
C ILE A 56 10.23 9.26 -1.70
N PHE A 57 10.39 9.59 -0.42
CA PHE A 57 11.07 8.74 0.54
C PHE A 57 10.34 7.41 0.72
N SER A 58 9.02 7.45 0.97
CA SER A 58 8.20 6.24 1.14
C SER A 58 8.16 5.38 -0.12
N PHE A 59 8.07 6.00 -1.30
CA PHE A 59 8.17 5.33 -2.60
C PHE A 59 9.50 4.61 -2.76
N SER A 60 10.60 5.30 -2.47
CA SER A 60 11.96 4.74 -2.57
C SER A 60 12.13 3.55 -1.62
N VAL A 61 11.63 3.64 -0.39
CA VAL A 61 11.62 2.51 0.55
C VAL A 61 10.81 1.34 -0.01
N CYS A 62 9.62 1.60 -0.57
CA CYS A 62 8.76 0.55 -1.14
C CYS A 62 9.42 -0.19 -2.33
N VAL A 63 10.08 0.55 -3.22
CA VAL A 63 10.80 0.03 -4.40
C VAL A 63 12.04 -0.77 -3.98
N LEU A 64 12.82 -0.27 -3.02
CA LEU A 64 14.15 -0.81 -2.69
C LEU A 64 14.11 -1.94 -1.66
N THR A 65 13.04 -2.03 -0.87
CA THR A 65 12.87 -3.05 0.16
C THR A 65 12.40 -4.36 -0.47
N ASP A 66 13.03 -5.48 -0.08
CA ASP A 66 12.53 -6.80 -0.45
C ASP A 66 11.20 -7.05 0.27
N PRO A 67 10.10 -7.38 -0.43
CA PRO A 67 8.80 -7.56 0.20
C PRO A 67 8.70 -8.76 1.16
N GLY A 68 9.70 -9.64 1.16
CA GLY A 68 9.76 -10.85 1.98
C GLY A 68 9.74 -12.10 1.12
N GLN A 69 10.84 -12.84 1.12
CA GLN A 69 10.96 -14.12 0.45
C GLN A 69 10.71 -15.25 1.45
N VAL A 70 10.00 -16.28 1.00
CA VAL A 70 9.90 -17.53 1.76
C VAL A 70 11.28 -18.21 1.79
N PRO A 71 11.85 -18.50 2.97
CA PRO A 71 13.11 -19.25 3.09
C PRO A 71 12.98 -20.66 2.48
N ALA A 72 14.00 -21.12 1.77
CA ALA A 72 14.00 -22.47 1.20
C ALA A 72 13.96 -23.57 2.28
N SER A 73 14.44 -23.26 3.48
CA SER A 73 14.42 -24.14 4.64
C SER A 73 13.08 -24.14 5.39
N TYR A 74 12.06 -23.40 4.90
CA TYR A 74 10.76 -23.37 5.57
C TYR A 74 10.08 -24.74 5.48
N VAL A 75 9.88 -25.34 6.65
CA VAL A 75 9.09 -26.56 6.83
C VAL A 75 7.89 -26.18 7.69
N PRO A 76 6.66 -26.55 7.30
CA PRO A 76 5.50 -26.26 8.12
C PRO A 76 5.56 -27.06 9.43
N ASP A 77 5.26 -26.40 10.55
CA ASP A 77 5.07 -27.09 11.82
C ASP A 77 3.84 -28.00 11.70
N VAL A 78 4.09 -29.29 11.54
CA VAL A 78 3.05 -30.31 11.58
C VAL A 78 2.87 -30.66 13.05
N GLU A 79 2.08 -29.90 13.79
CA GLU A 79 1.58 -30.40 15.06
C GLU A 79 0.83 -31.72 14.78
N GLU A 80 1.26 -32.79 15.44
CA GLU A 80 0.56 -34.07 15.56
C GLU A 80 -0.73 -33.90 16.38
N ASN A 81 -1.61 -32.99 15.98
CA ASN A 81 -2.97 -33.04 16.45
C ASN A 81 -3.59 -34.28 15.79
N GLY A 82 -3.87 -35.30 16.60
CA GLY A 82 -4.39 -36.62 16.24
C GLY A 82 -5.76 -36.60 15.56
N ILE A 83 -5.87 -35.87 14.45
CA ILE A 83 -6.99 -35.90 13.53
C ILE A 83 -6.78 -37.14 12.66
N SER A 84 -7.68 -38.11 12.84
CA SER A 84 -7.65 -39.48 12.32
C SER A 84 -7.77 -39.62 10.79
N ASP A 85 -7.76 -38.53 10.01
CA ASP A 85 -7.92 -38.59 8.56
C ASP A 85 -6.65 -38.12 7.85
N GLU A 86 -5.78 -39.08 7.49
CA GLU A 86 -4.57 -38.84 6.71
C GLU A 86 -4.84 -38.08 5.40
N GLU A 87 -6.03 -38.22 4.83
CA GLU A 87 -6.43 -37.60 3.56
C GLU A 87 -6.71 -36.09 3.68
N ILE A 88 -7.30 -35.64 4.80
CA ILE A 88 -7.50 -34.21 5.11
C ILE A 88 -6.16 -33.55 5.45
N LYS A 89 -5.28 -34.26 6.18
CA LYS A 89 -3.93 -33.81 6.48
C LYS A 89 -3.08 -33.70 5.21
N ARG A 90 -3.13 -34.68 4.30
CA ARG A 90 -2.46 -34.64 2.99
C ARG A 90 -2.99 -33.50 2.12
N ASN A 91 -4.30 -33.32 1.99
CA ASN A 91 -4.88 -32.25 1.17
C ASN A 91 -4.58 -30.83 1.71
N SER A 92 -4.59 -30.65 3.03
CA SER A 92 -4.23 -29.37 3.65
C SER A 92 -2.72 -29.06 3.55
N VAL A 93 -1.86 -30.07 3.63
CA VAL A 93 -0.40 -29.95 3.42
C VAL A 93 -0.04 -29.73 1.95
N GLN A 94 -0.72 -30.43 1.03
CA GLN A 94 -0.57 -30.27 -0.43
C GLN A 94 -0.98 -28.86 -0.88
N SER A 95 -2.08 -28.29 -0.33
CA SER A 95 -2.53 -26.93 -0.68
C SER A 95 -1.52 -25.83 -0.28
N LYS A 96 -0.64 -26.14 0.70
CA LYS A 96 0.44 -25.26 1.15
C LYS A 96 1.71 -25.39 0.31
N LEU A 97 1.87 -26.38 -0.57
CA LEU A 97 3.03 -26.43 -1.47
C LEU A 97 2.86 -25.46 -2.64
N CYS A 98 3.95 -24.81 -3.06
CA CYS A 98 3.97 -24.04 -4.30
C CYS A 98 4.57 -24.88 -5.43
N ASP A 99 3.74 -25.27 -6.40
CA ASP A 99 4.20 -26.09 -7.54
C ASP A 99 5.34 -25.45 -8.34
N LYS A 100 5.36 -24.11 -8.40
CA LYS A 100 6.36 -23.35 -9.18
C LYS A 100 7.68 -23.15 -8.46
N CYS A 101 7.65 -23.10 -7.13
CA CYS A 101 8.84 -22.89 -6.30
C CYS A 101 9.36 -24.20 -5.69
N SER A 102 8.54 -25.25 -5.69
CA SER A 102 8.79 -26.51 -4.98
C SER A 102 9.12 -26.29 -3.50
N THR A 103 8.45 -25.31 -2.87
CA THR A 103 8.64 -24.97 -1.45
C THR A 103 7.28 -24.84 -0.77
N HIS A 104 7.22 -25.19 0.52
CA HIS A 104 6.04 -24.94 1.33
C HIS A 104 5.82 -23.43 1.52
N LYS A 105 4.56 -23.01 1.48
CA LYS A 105 4.13 -21.63 1.71
C LYS A 105 3.78 -21.49 3.19
N PRO A 106 4.43 -20.56 3.91
CA PRO A 106 3.93 -20.10 5.19
C PRO A 106 2.51 -19.54 5.06
N PRO A 107 1.75 -19.44 6.16
CA PRO A 107 0.48 -18.73 6.16
C PRO A 107 0.61 -17.35 5.50
N ARG A 108 -0.42 -16.97 4.72
CA ARG A 108 -0.50 -15.66 4.04
C ARG A 108 0.53 -15.44 2.91
N ALA A 109 1.38 -16.43 2.61
CA ALA A 109 2.36 -16.33 1.52
C ALA A 109 1.75 -16.78 0.18
N HIS A 110 1.99 -16.01 -0.89
CA HIS A 110 1.49 -16.33 -2.23
C HIS A 110 2.60 -16.24 -3.28
N HIS A 111 2.48 -17.03 -4.35
CA HIS A 111 3.43 -16.99 -5.47
C HIS A 111 3.10 -15.83 -6.40
N CYS A 112 4.04 -14.89 -6.54
CA CYS A 112 3.94 -13.84 -7.55
C CYS A 112 4.56 -14.32 -8.86
N ARG A 113 3.75 -14.39 -9.93
CA ARG A 113 4.23 -14.80 -11.26
C ARG A 113 5.23 -13.80 -11.87
N VAL A 114 5.08 -12.51 -11.56
CA VAL A 114 5.97 -11.45 -12.07
C VAL A 114 7.32 -11.49 -11.36
N CYS A 115 7.32 -11.58 -10.03
CA CYS A 115 8.54 -11.73 -9.24
C CYS A 115 9.16 -13.14 -9.29
N ARG A 116 8.42 -14.13 -9.81
CA ARG A 116 8.80 -15.56 -9.92
C ARG A 116 9.26 -16.18 -8.60
N ARG A 117 8.59 -15.83 -7.50
CA ARG A 117 8.86 -16.37 -6.17
C ARG A 117 7.64 -16.26 -5.26
N CYS A 118 7.65 -17.01 -4.16
CA CYS A 118 6.71 -16.83 -3.06
C CYS A 118 7.07 -15.60 -2.22
N VAL A 119 6.08 -14.76 -1.95
CA VAL A 119 6.20 -13.53 -1.17
C VAL A 119 5.45 -13.68 0.15
N LEU A 120 6.11 -13.36 1.27
CA LEU A 120 5.53 -13.40 2.61
C LEU A 120 4.44 -12.33 2.75
N ARG A 121 3.30 -12.70 3.35
CA ARG A 121 2.11 -11.84 3.50
C ARG A 121 1.86 -10.99 2.26
N MET A 122 1.78 -11.66 1.10
CA MET A 122 1.68 -10.96 -0.18
C MET A 122 0.33 -10.24 -0.27
N ASP A 123 0.38 -8.95 -0.59
CA ASP A 123 -0.83 -8.17 -0.87
C ASP A 123 -1.11 -8.14 -2.37
N HIS A 124 -0.17 -7.60 -3.15
CA HIS A 124 -0.28 -7.59 -4.61
C HIS A 124 1.10 -7.38 -5.25
N HIS A 125 1.15 -7.55 -6.57
CA HIS A 125 2.26 -7.04 -7.37
C HIS A 125 1.89 -5.66 -7.89
N CYS A 126 2.66 -4.64 -7.50
CA CYS A 126 2.39 -3.27 -7.90
C CYS A 126 3.33 -2.86 -9.03
N VAL A 127 2.74 -2.61 -10.20
CA VAL A 127 3.48 -2.21 -11.39
C VAL A 127 4.20 -0.87 -11.18
N TRP A 128 3.56 0.07 -10.49
CA TRP A 128 4.07 1.42 -10.25
C TRP A 128 5.34 1.47 -9.39
N VAL A 129 5.48 0.56 -8.42
CA VAL A 129 6.74 0.42 -7.65
C VAL A 129 7.66 -0.67 -8.22
N ASN A 130 7.26 -1.32 -9.32
CA ASN A 130 7.97 -2.43 -9.95
C ASN A 130 8.44 -3.50 -8.94
N ASN A 131 7.58 -3.80 -7.96
CA ASN A 131 7.87 -4.67 -6.84
C ASN A 131 6.57 -5.27 -6.30
N CYS A 132 6.69 -6.39 -5.58
CA CYS A 132 5.57 -6.84 -4.77
C CYS A 132 5.42 -5.94 -3.54
N VAL A 133 4.18 -5.77 -3.09
CA VAL A 133 3.84 -5.26 -1.77
C VAL A 133 3.56 -6.50 -0.89
N GLY A 134 4.38 -6.69 0.13
CA GLY A 134 4.35 -7.84 1.03
C GLY A 134 4.75 -7.46 2.45
N TYR A 135 5.09 -8.46 3.26
CA TYR A 135 5.31 -8.30 4.71
C TYR A 135 6.22 -7.13 5.09
N TRP A 136 7.39 -7.01 4.46
CA TRP A 136 8.44 -6.06 4.88
C TRP A 136 8.30 -4.65 4.31
N ASN A 137 7.52 -4.45 3.25
CA ASN A 137 7.35 -3.14 2.60
C ASN A 137 5.91 -2.62 2.59
N TYR A 138 4.95 -3.36 3.15
CA TYR A 138 3.55 -2.94 3.23
C TYR A 138 3.38 -1.60 3.97
N LYS A 139 4.09 -1.37 5.08
CA LYS A 139 4.04 -0.10 5.81
C LYS A 139 4.51 1.07 4.96
N ALA A 140 5.62 0.90 4.22
CA ALA A 140 6.12 1.93 3.31
C ALA A 140 5.16 2.22 2.16
N PHE A 141 4.52 1.18 1.61
CA PHE A 141 3.46 1.34 0.60
C PHE A 141 2.26 2.12 1.16
N PHE A 142 1.79 1.77 2.36
CA PHE A 142 0.69 2.47 3.00
C PHE A 142 1.01 3.95 3.28
N MET A 143 2.23 4.25 3.75
CA MET A 143 2.70 5.63 3.95
C MET A 143 2.82 6.40 2.64
N LEU A 144 3.31 5.78 1.57
CA LEU A 144 3.31 6.37 0.23
C LEU A 144 1.90 6.78 -0.19
N VAL A 145 0.92 5.87 -0.10
CA VAL A 145 -0.46 6.16 -0.49
C VAL A 145 -1.05 7.26 0.38
N LEU A 146 -0.79 7.24 1.70
CA LEU A 146 -1.25 8.28 2.63
C LEU A 146 -0.70 9.66 2.25
N TYR A 147 0.62 9.81 2.10
CA TYR A 147 1.23 11.09 1.76
C TYR A 147 0.86 11.59 0.37
N ALA A 148 0.79 10.69 -0.61
CA ALA A 148 0.36 11.03 -1.96
C ALA A 148 -1.11 11.50 -1.98
N THR A 149 -1.98 10.88 -1.17
CA THR A 149 -3.40 11.29 -1.03
C THR A 149 -3.51 12.67 -0.37
N ILE A 150 -2.78 12.92 0.72
CA ILE A 150 -2.79 14.22 1.40
C ILE A 150 -2.25 15.31 0.45
N GLY A 151 -1.13 15.03 -0.24
CA GLY A 151 -0.57 15.94 -1.23
C GLY A 151 -1.52 16.22 -2.40
N SER A 152 -2.15 15.18 -2.96
CA SER A 152 -3.08 15.38 -4.07
C SER A 152 -4.30 16.18 -3.63
N ILE A 153 -4.87 15.92 -2.45
CA ILE A 153 -6.00 16.70 -1.90
C ILE A 153 -5.58 18.15 -1.64
N HIS A 154 -4.41 18.39 -1.04
CA HIS A 154 -3.87 19.74 -0.84
C HIS A 154 -3.82 20.49 -2.17
N SER A 155 -3.20 19.90 -3.19
CA SER A 155 -3.16 20.51 -4.53
C SER A 155 -4.55 20.69 -5.14
N THR A 156 -5.47 19.74 -4.98
CA THR A 156 -6.85 19.88 -5.48
C THR A 156 -7.55 21.08 -4.81
N VAL A 157 -7.37 21.28 -3.50
CA VAL A 157 -7.94 22.43 -2.77
C VAL A 157 -7.36 23.75 -3.28
N ILE A 158 -6.04 23.82 -3.50
CA ILE A 158 -5.40 25.01 -4.11
C ILE A 158 -6.05 25.29 -5.47
N ILE A 159 -6.11 24.30 -6.37
CA ILE A 159 -6.63 24.45 -7.74
C ILE A 159 -8.11 24.87 -7.77
N ILE A 160 -8.93 24.27 -6.90
CA ILE A 160 -10.36 24.62 -6.83
C ILE A 160 -10.53 26.06 -6.33
N THR A 161 -9.76 26.45 -5.32
CA THR A 161 -9.85 27.81 -4.75
C THR A 161 -9.35 28.87 -5.74
N CYS A 162 -8.29 28.56 -6.49
CA CYS A 162 -7.86 29.30 -7.67
C CYS A 162 -9.01 29.51 -8.66
N ALA A 163 -9.65 28.42 -9.11
CA ALA A 163 -10.66 28.44 -10.17
C ALA A 163 -11.92 29.26 -9.80
N PHE A 164 -12.24 29.38 -8.51
CA PHE A 164 -13.39 30.17 -8.04
C PHE A 164 -13.12 31.67 -7.87
N ARG A 165 -11.89 32.14 -8.15
CA ARG A 165 -11.61 33.59 -8.12
C ARG A 165 -12.24 34.29 -9.33
N LYS A 166 -12.99 35.36 -9.07
CA LYS A 166 -13.63 36.20 -10.11
C LYS A 166 -12.64 36.81 -11.11
N ASP A 167 -11.40 37.05 -10.68
CA ASP A 167 -10.34 37.66 -11.49
C ASP A 167 -9.39 36.62 -12.09
N TRP A 168 -9.76 35.33 -12.10
CA TRP A 168 -8.89 34.29 -12.66
C TRP A 168 -8.75 34.49 -14.17
N ASP A 169 -7.65 35.14 -14.55
CA ASP A 169 -7.34 35.44 -15.95
C ASP A 169 -7.14 34.13 -16.73
N PHE A 170 -7.96 33.96 -17.76
CA PHE A 170 -7.88 32.84 -18.71
C PHE A 170 -6.77 33.05 -19.76
N SER A 171 -5.82 33.97 -19.55
CA SER A 171 -4.71 34.19 -20.47
C SER A 171 -3.70 33.02 -20.49
N GLY A 172 -3.20 32.73 -21.70
CA GLY A 172 -2.03 31.89 -22.03
C GLY A 172 -2.06 30.39 -21.69
N HIS A 173 -2.55 30.01 -20.50
CA HIS A 173 -2.38 28.67 -19.91
C HIS A 173 -3.69 27.96 -19.58
N THR A 174 -4.84 28.49 -20.02
CA THR A 174 -6.17 27.94 -19.72
C THR A 174 -6.33 26.44 -19.95
N PRO A 175 -5.94 25.88 -21.12
CA PRO A 175 -6.07 24.45 -21.35
C PRO A 175 -5.25 23.61 -20.35
N VAL A 176 -4.03 24.06 -20.03
CA VAL A 176 -3.14 23.37 -19.07
C VAL A 176 -3.74 23.43 -17.66
N LYS A 177 -4.22 24.60 -17.22
CA LYS A 177 -4.83 24.78 -15.89
C LYS A 177 -6.08 23.90 -15.71
N VAL A 178 -6.97 23.89 -16.71
CA VAL A 178 -8.21 23.08 -16.69
C VAL A 178 -7.89 21.59 -16.71
N THR A 179 -7.01 21.14 -17.61
CA THR A 179 -6.62 19.72 -17.69
C THR A 179 -5.90 19.25 -16.42
N SER A 180 -5.00 20.07 -15.86
CA SER A 180 -4.37 19.81 -14.56
C SER A 180 -5.41 19.70 -13.44
N GLY A 181 -6.44 20.54 -13.42
CA GLY A 181 -7.52 20.44 -12.42
C GLY A 181 -8.27 19.12 -12.46
N PHE A 182 -8.71 18.69 -13.66
CA PHE A 182 -9.36 17.39 -13.84
C PHE A 182 -8.44 16.22 -13.46
N MET A 183 -7.18 16.28 -13.89
CA MET A 183 -6.19 15.26 -13.56
C MET A 183 -5.98 15.15 -12.05
N MET A 184 -5.87 16.28 -11.33
CA MET A 184 -5.69 16.29 -9.89
C MET A 184 -6.93 15.80 -9.14
N ALA A 185 -8.13 16.15 -9.58
CA ALA A 185 -9.37 15.62 -9.01
C ALA A 185 -9.45 14.09 -9.18
N ALA A 186 -9.13 13.58 -10.37
CA ALA A 186 -9.10 12.14 -10.64
C ALA A 186 -8.02 11.42 -9.83
N LEU A 187 -6.84 12.02 -9.69
CA LEU A 187 -5.74 11.48 -8.88
C LEU A 187 -6.14 11.41 -7.40
N SER A 188 -6.72 12.49 -6.85
CA SER A 188 -7.20 12.54 -5.48
C SER A 188 -8.30 11.52 -5.19
N LEU A 189 -9.25 11.35 -6.11
CA LEU A 189 -10.27 10.31 -5.98
C LEU A 189 -9.65 8.91 -5.99
N THR A 190 -8.76 8.63 -6.95
CA THR A 190 -8.12 7.33 -7.11
C THR A 190 -7.28 6.97 -5.88
N LEU A 191 -6.42 7.89 -5.43
CA LEU A 191 -5.57 7.69 -4.25
C LEU A 191 -6.40 7.62 -2.97
N GLY A 192 -7.44 8.44 -2.84
CA GLY A 192 -8.37 8.41 -1.71
C GLY A 192 -9.12 7.08 -1.59
N THR A 193 -9.62 6.54 -2.71
CA THR A 193 -10.24 5.21 -2.73
C THR A 193 -9.24 4.11 -2.37
N LEU A 194 -8.01 4.18 -2.91
CA LEU A 194 -6.95 3.22 -2.57
C LEU A 194 -6.56 3.30 -1.08
N LEU A 195 -6.46 4.50 -0.52
CA LEU A 195 -6.18 4.72 0.90
C LEU A 195 -7.29 4.12 1.77
N GLY A 196 -8.56 4.42 1.45
CA GLY A 196 -9.72 3.87 2.15
C GLY A 196 -9.75 2.35 2.11
N TRP A 197 -9.43 1.77 0.95
CA TRP A 197 -9.29 0.31 0.79
C TRP A 197 -8.23 -0.28 1.73
N HIS A 198 -7.02 0.29 1.75
CA HIS A 198 -5.97 -0.23 2.61
C HIS A 198 -6.19 0.04 4.10
N ILE A 199 -6.91 1.10 4.47
CA ILE A 199 -7.38 1.31 5.84
C ILE A 199 -8.32 0.17 6.25
N TYR A 200 -9.30 -0.16 5.40
CA TYR A 200 -10.22 -1.28 5.63
C TYR A 200 -9.46 -2.60 5.82
N LEU A 201 -8.49 -2.89 4.94
CA LEU A 201 -7.65 -4.09 5.03
C LEU A 201 -6.84 -4.15 6.33
N ILE A 202 -6.23 -3.04 6.75
CA ILE A 202 -5.50 -2.96 8.02
C ILE A 202 -6.43 -3.21 9.21
N ILE A 203 -7.60 -2.57 9.25
CA ILE A 203 -8.57 -2.72 10.35
C ILE A 203 -9.01 -4.18 10.51
N HIS A 204 -9.09 -4.95 9.42
CA HIS A 204 -9.50 -6.36 9.43
C HIS A 204 -8.33 -7.36 9.39
N ASN A 205 -7.08 -6.87 9.38
CA ASN A 205 -5.85 -7.65 9.20
C ASN A 205 -5.90 -8.61 8.01
N MET A 206 -6.39 -8.13 6.88
CA MET A 206 -6.44 -8.85 5.62
C MET A 206 -5.43 -8.26 4.63
N THR A 207 -4.95 -9.08 3.71
CA THR A 207 -4.39 -8.61 2.44
C THR A 207 -5.49 -8.53 1.39
N THR A 208 -5.23 -7.88 0.26
CA THR A 208 -6.13 -7.85 -0.89
C THR A 208 -6.46 -9.28 -1.37
N ILE A 209 -5.49 -10.20 -1.37
CA ILE A 209 -5.72 -11.61 -1.73
C ILE A 209 -6.65 -12.28 -0.71
N GLU A 210 -6.36 -12.11 0.57
CA GLU A 210 -7.16 -12.70 1.66
C GLU A 210 -8.60 -12.18 1.69
N TYR A 211 -8.83 -10.93 1.27
CA TYR A 211 -10.18 -10.40 1.13
C TYR A 211 -11.01 -11.20 0.11
N TYR A 212 -10.45 -11.47 -1.09
CA TYR A 212 -11.15 -12.24 -2.11
C TYR A 212 -11.31 -13.72 -1.73
N GLU A 213 -10.28 -14.32 -1.11
CA GLU A 213 -10.38 -15.66 -0.54
C GLU A 213 -11.47 -15.71 0.56
N GLY A 214 -11.55 -14.66 1.38
CA GLY A 214 -12.54 -14.49 2.43
C GLY A 214 -13.97 -14.35 1.91
N ILE A 215 -14.20 -13.63 0.81
CA ILE A 215 -15.51 -13.57 0.15
C ILE A 215 -15.98 -14.99 -0.24
N ARG A 216 -15.08 -15.76 -0.86
CA ARG A 216 -15.40 -17.14 -1.27
C ARG A 216 -15.66 -18.04 -0.06
N ALA A 217 -14.83 -17.93 0.98
CA ALA A 217 -14.99 -18.70 2.21
C ALA A 217 -16.29 -18.34 2.94
N ALA A 218 -16.66 -17.05 2.99
CA ALA A 218 -17.91 -16.59 3.55
C ALA A 218 -19.14 -17.11 2.80
N TRP A 219 -19.08 -17.13 1.46
CA TRP A 219 -20.15 -17.70 0.65
C TRP A 219 -20.33 -19.20 0.89
N MET A 220 -19.23 -19.96 0.98
CA MET A 220 -19.26 -21.39 1.32
C MET A 220 -19.82 -21.64 2.73
N ALA A 221 -19.36 -20.88 3.72
CA ALA A 221 -19.84 -21.00 5.11
C ALA A 221 -21.34 -20.72 5.20
N ARG A 222 -21.84 -19.67 4.52
CA ARG A 222 -23.27 -19.36 4.51
C ARG A 222 -24.10 -20.51 3.92
N LYS A 223 -23.60 -21.19 2.89
CA LYS A 223 -24.27 -22.37 2.30
C LYS A 223 -24.33 -23.56 3.26
N SER A 224 -23.36 -23.71 4.15
CA SER A 224 -23.34 -24.75 5.18
C SER A 224 -24.00 -24.31 6.50
N GLY A 225 -24.68 -23.15 6.53
CA GLY A 225 -25.31 -22.61 7.74
C GLY A 225 -24.30 -22.11 8.79
N GLN A 226 -23.04 -21.92 8.40
CA GLN A 226 -21.96 -21.45 9.26
C GLN A 226 -21.65 -19.96 9.02
N ASN A 227 -21.08 -19.32 10.04
CA ASN A 227 -20.57 -17.96 9.94
C ASN A 227 -19.07 -17.98 9.68
N TYR A 228 -18.62 -17.23 8.66
CA TYR A 228 -17.20 -17.05 8.40
C TYR A 228 -16.63 -15.91 9.22
N ARG A 229 -15.49 -16.16 9.85
CA ARG A 229 -14.68 -15.15 10.53
C ARG A 229 -13.24 -15.25 10.04
N HIS A 230 -12.68 -14.14 9.58
CA HIS A 230 -11.31 -14.11 9.09
C HIS A 230 -10.33 -14.43 10.24
N PRO A 231 -9.48 -15.46 10.12
CA PRO A 231 -8.72 -16.03 11.25
C PRO A 231 -7.70 -15.06 11.85
N PHE A 232 -7.17 -14.13 11.05
CA PHE A 232 -6.17 -13.16 11.49
C PHE A 232 -6.78 -11.86 12.05
N ASN A 233 -8.11 -11.71 12.07
CA ASN A 233 -8.76 -10.50 12.58
C ASN A 233 -8.86 -10.54 14.12
N LEU A 234 -7.94 -9.85 14.80
CA LEU A 234 -7.83 -9.82 16.27
C LEU A 234 -8.48 -8.58 16.92
N GLY A 235 -9.24 -7.81 16.14
CA GLY A 235 -9.79 -6.51 16.53
C GLY A 235 -8.93 -5.33 16.06
N ALA A 236 -9.60 -4.21 15.77
CA ALA A 236 -9.01 -3.08 15.04
C ALA A 236 -7.69 -2.56 15.65
N CYS A 237 -7.63 -2.36 16.97
CA CYS A 237 -6.43 -1.84 17.64
C CYS A 237 -5.23 -2.79 17.51
N LYS A 238 -5.43 -4.10 17.78
CA LYS A 238 -4.38 -5.11 17.62
C LYS A 238 -3.94 -5.21 16.16
N ASN A 239 -4.88 -5.21 15.22
CA ASN A 239 -4.60 -5.30 13.79
C ASN A 239 -3.78 -4.11 13.27
N ILE A 240 -4.15 -2.88 13.65
CA ILE A 240 -3.40 -1.66 13.32
C ILE A 240 -1.99 -1.73 13.90
N THR A 241 -1.87 -2.15 15.17
CA THR A 241 -0.58 -2.26 15.87
C THR A 241 0.36 -3.28 15.22
N LEU A 242 -0.17 -4.41 14.72
CA LEU A 242 0.62 -5.40 13.99
C LEU A 242 1.25 -4.83 12.70
N VAL A 243 0.57 -3.88 12.04
CA VAL A 243 1.05 -3.28 10.79
C VAL A 243 1.92 -2.05 11.05
N LEU A 244 1.45 -1.08 11.84
CA LEU A 244 2.10 0.21 12.04
C LEU A 244 3.13 0.20 13.19
N GLY A 245 3.05 -0.78 14.07
CA GLY A 245 3.93 -0.96 15.23
C GLY A 245 3.31 -0.47 16.55
N PRO A 246 3.91 -0.85 17.69
CA PRO A 246 3.40 -0.53 19.03
C PRO A 246 3.56 0.94 19.44
N ASN A 247 4.48 1.67 18.80
CA ASN A 247 4.73 3.06 19.10
C ASN A 247 4.08 3.98 18.05
N MET A 248 3.02 4.68 18.46
CA MET A 248 2.25 5.62 17.62
C MET A 248 3.11 6.74 17.02
N LEU A 249 4.14 7.20 17.73
CA LEU A 249 5.04 8.26 17.24
C LEU A 249 5.82 7.82 15.99
N LYS A 250 5.97 6.50 15.80
CA LYS A 250 6.68 5.91 14.66
C LYS A 250 5.75 5.43 13.55
N TRP A 251 4.44 5.64 13.68
CA TRP A 251 3.47 5.17 12.67
C TRP A 251 3.74 5.80 11.30
N LEU A 252 3.99 7.09 11.29
CA LEU A 252 4.27 7.87 10.08
C LEU A 252 5.66 7.60 9.47
N CYS A 253 6.54 6.88 10.16
CA CYS A 253 7.86 6.56 9.62
C CYS A 253 7.81 5.26 8.78
N PRO A 254 8.03 5.29 7.46
CA PRO A 254 7.88 4.12 6.58
C PRO A 254 8.91 3.01 6.87
N THR A 255 10.06 3.35 7.46
CA THR A 255 11.15 2.41 7.80
C THR A 255 11.06 1.89 9.24
N ALA A 256 10.14 2.39 10.05
CA ALA A 256 9.96 1.91 11.42
C ALA A 256 9.21 0.57 11.44
N VAL A 257 9.92 -0.50 11.11
CA VAL A 257 9.43 -1.88 11.01
C VAL A 257 10.14 -2.85 11.96
N SER A 258 10.86 -2.34 12.96
CA SER A 258 11.63 -3.16 13.91
C SER A 258 10.77 -4.08 14.80
N HIS A 259 9.45 -3.89 14.82
CA HIS A 259 8.51 -4.75 15.53
C HIS A 259 8.11 -6.00 14.73
N LEU A 260 8.42 -6.04 13.43
CA LEU A 260 8.15 -7.21 12.60
C LEU A 260 9.12 -8.35 12.97
N LYS A 261 8.60 -9.58 12.92
CA LYS A 261 9.38 -10.81 13.12
C LYS A 261 9.78 -11.39 11.75
N ASP A 262 9.87 -12.70 11.60
CA ASP A 262 10.26 -13.35 10.34
C ASP A 262 9.17 -13.34 9.25
N GLY A 263 7.91 -13.07 9.60
CA GLY A 263 6.77 -13.12 8.68
C GLY A 263 6.33 -14.54 8.30
N LEU A 264 6.80 -15.56 9.03
CA LEU A 264 6.45 -16.97 8.84
C LEU A 264 5.27 -17.40 9.72
N THR A 265 5.06 -16.72 10.84
CA THR A 265 3.97 -16.98 11.78
C THR A 265 3.16 -15.72 12.04
N PHE A 266 1.85 -15.89 12.26
CA PHE A 266 0.92 -14.80 12.52
C PHE A 266 -0.05 -15.21 13.63
N PRO A 267 -0.35 -14.31 14.58
CA PRO A 267 -1.33 -14.61 15.62
C PRO A 267 -2.71 -14.80 15.00
N VAL A 268 -3.44 -15.82 15.46
CA VAL A 268 -4.80 -16.13 15.03
C VAL A 268 -5.80 -15.97 16.18
N LEU A 269 -7.08 -15.87 15.84
CA LEU A 269 -8.17 -15.72 16.80
C LEU A 269 -8.25 -16.83 17.85
N ARG A 270 -7.71 -18.03 17.57
CA ARG A 270 -7.68 -19.16 18.51
C ARG A 270 -6.60 -19.02 19.59
N ASP A 271 -5.67 -18.07 19.45
CA ASP A 271 -4.56 -17.86 20.36
C ASP A 271 -4.89 -16.89 21.52
N ASN A 272 -6.14 -16.42 21.64
CA ASN A 272 -6.66 -15.60 22.75
C ASN A 272 -7.92 -16.25 23.33
#